data_AF-A0A7C4IDD5-F1
#
_entry.id   AF-A0A7C4IDD5-F1
#
_cell.length_a   1.000
_cell.length_b   1.000
_cell.length_c   1.000
_cell.angle_alpha   90.00
_cell.angle_beta   90.00
_cell.angle_gamma   90.00
#
_symmetry.space_group_name_H-M   'P 1'
#
loop_
_entity.id
_entity.type
_entity.pdbx_description
1 polymer ?
#
loop_
_entity_poly.entity_id
_entity_poly.type
_entity_poly.pdbx_seq_one_letter_code
_entity_poly.pdbx_strand_id
1 'polypeptide(L)'
;MAFVEKLREAQRQTRSRLVLRLDLAANKVPLPLARTDDPLLPFAQALIDATRDVVCGYVLDLAYFLADGAASVIALERIAAYVPADRVIVFDARFGHVGASAPAYARATREAFRADAVTSTEAPYELVKTMRASILVLGPLLARFGRARVSLPGGCAIGARPVDQHIKGLELLGATIRIDHGYLVAEAPRLAGTRIVTDMVTVTGTENLMMAACLAAGETVIENAAREPEVVDLANCLNAMGARIRGAGSDRIVIEGVPRLGGARHRVMPDRIETGTFLVAAAATGAFGAADVLLRGAAPDTLDAVLDKLRESGATLDSQRDSVRVRMNRRPRAVSLRTAPYPAFPTDMQAQFMALDAIADGVGRVTETIFENRFMHVLELQRLGAHIAIEGNTAVVQGVPALSGAKVMATDLRASASLVIAGLVASGETIVDRIYHLDRGYDRMEQRLAVLGARIERVK
;
A
#
# COMPACT_ATOMS: atom_id res chain seq x y z
N MET A 1 27.88 -13.73 -13.13
CA MET A 1 28.16 -12.60 -14.04
C MET A 1 26.90 -11.75 -14.09
N ALA A 2 26.98 -10.43 -13.89
CA ALA A 2 25.79 -9.58 -13.91
C ALA A 2 25.20 -9.52 -15.34
N PHE A 3 23.87 -9.43 -15.49
CA PHE A 3 23.19 -9.41 -16.79
C PHE A 3 23.84 -8.44 -17.80
N VAL A 4 24.20 -7.24 -17.35
CA VAL A 4 24.82 -6.20 -18.17
C VAL A 4 26.20 -6.61 -18.70
N GLU A 5 26.98 -7.33 -17.91
CA GLU A 5 28.30 -7.82 -18.32
C GLU A 5 28.17 -8.93 -19.36
N LYS A 6 27.24 -9.87 -19.13
CA LYS A 6 26.93 -10.95 -20.08
C LYS A 6 26.42 -10.40 -21.41
N LEU A 7 25.54 -9.40 -21.38
CA LEU A 7 25.04 -8.73 -22.58
C LEU A 7 26.17 -8.05 -23.36
N ARG A 8 27.04 -7.30 -22.66
CA ARG A 8 28.19 -6.63 -23.31
C ARG A 8 29.16 -7.63 -23.94
N GLU A 9 29.39 -8.76 -23.29
CA GLU A 9 30.21 -9.83 -23.83
C GLU A 9 29.58 -10.45 -25.08
N ALA A 10 28.30 -10.80 -25.03
CA ALA A 10 27.57 -11.35 -26.17
C ALA A 10 27.54 -10.37 -27.37
N GLN A 11 27.42 -9.07 -27.11
CA GLN A 11 27.47 -8.02 -28.14
C GLN A 11 28.86 -7.90 -28.79
N ARG A 12 29.93 -8.06 -28.00
CA ARG A 12 31.31 -8.05 -28.53
C ARG A 12 31.56 -9.25 -29.43
N GLN A 13 31.15 -10.44 -28.99
CA GLN A 13 31.38 -11.69 -29.71
C GLN A 13 30.65 -11.74 -31.05
N THR A 14 29.38 -11.33 -31.08
CA THR A 14 28.56 -11.36 -32.31
C THR A 14 28.66 -10.09 -33.14
N ARG A 15 29.33 -9.04 -32.62
CA ARG A 15 29.32 -7.68 -33.19
C ARG A 15 27.89 -7.17 -33.47
N SER A 16 26.93 -7.61 -32.67
CA SER A 16 25.50 -7.36 -32.88
C SER A 16 24.82 -6.85 -31.61
N ARG A 17 23.86 -5.95 -31.79
CA ARG A 17 22.93 -5.52 -30.73
C ARG A 17 21.55 -6.17 -30.88
N LEU A 18 21.39 -7.06 -31.87
CA LEU A 18 20.13 -7.71 -32.17
C LEU A 18 19.81 -8.75 -31.09
N VAL A 19 18.59 -8.71 -30.58
CA VAL A 19 18.03 -9.73 -29.69
C VAL A 19 16.81 -10.30 -30.40
N LEU A 20 16.77 -11.62 -30.59
CA LEU A 20 15.68 -12.27 -31.29
C LEU A 20 14.61 -12.71 -30.30
N ARG A 21 13.36 -12.30 -30.53
CA ARG A 21 12.22 -12.80 -29.78
C ARG A 21 11.68 -14.07 -30.42
N LEU A 22 11.47 -15.10 -29.59
CA LEU A 22 10.89 -16.39 -29.98
C LEU A 22 9.43 -16.45 -29.49
N ASP A 23 8.51 -15.93 -30.30
CA ASP A 23 7.06 -15.98 -30.08
C ASP A 23 6.47 -17.26 -30.66
N LEU A 24 6.84 -18.39 -30.05
CA LEU A 24 6.53 -19.72 -30.59
C LEU A 24 5.13 -20.15 -30.13
N ALA A 25 4.20 -20.27 -31.08
CA ALA A 25 2.87 -20.82 -30.85
C ALA A 25 2.75 -22.18 -31.55
N ALA A 26 2.14 -23.18 -30.91
CA ALA A 26 2.02 -24.52 -31.49
C ALA A 26 1.34 -24.50 -32.87
N ASN A 27 0.36 -23.62 -33.08
CA ASN A 27 -0.36 -23.46 -34.35
C ASN A 27 0.44 -22.73 -35.46
N LYS A 28 1.64 -22.24 -35.17
CA LYS A 28 2.54 -21.58 -36.14
C LYS A 28 3.77 -22.43 -36.49
N VAL A 29 3.90 -23.62 -35.90
CA VAL A 29 5.00 -24.54 -36.20
C VAL A 29 4.82 -25.10 -37.62
N PRO A 30 5.85 -25.10 -38.48
CA PRO A 30 5.78 -25.70 -39.81
C PRO A 30 5.34 -27.16 -39.76
N LEU A 31 4.49 -27.58 -40.71
CA LEU A 31 3.87 -28.92 -40.75
C LEU A 31 4.82 -30.11 -40.56
N PRO A 32 6.07 -30.11 -41.08
CA PRO A 32 7.00 -31.22 -40.83
C PRO A 32 7.38 -31.39 -39.35
N LEU A 33 7.45 -30.28 -38.61
CA LEU A 33 7.78 -30.26 -37.18
C LEU A 33 6.54 -30.39 -36.30
N ALA A 34 5.37 -29.98 -36.79
CA ALA A 34 4.10 -30.07 -36.06
C ALA A 34 3.65 -31.51 -35.72
N ARG A 35 4.30 -32.53 -36.29
CA ARG A 35 3.98 -33.95 -36.08
C ARG A 35 4.83 -34.65 -35.01
N THR A 36 5.73 -33.93 -34.35
CA THR A 36 6.57 -34.47 -33.26
C THR A 36 5.90 -34.28 -31.89
N ASP A 37 6.27 -35.09 -30.90
CA ASP A 37 5.73 -35.03 -29.53
C ASP A 37 5.98 -33.67 -28.82
N ASP A 38 7.00 -32.93 -29.24
CA ASP A 38 7.32 -31.57 -28.77
C ASP A 38 7.67 -30.71 -29.99
N PRO A 39 6.68 -30.14 -30.70
CA PRO A 39 6.90 -29.42 -31.96
C PRO A 39 7.58 -28.05 -31.78
N LEU A 40 7.49 -27.49 -30.57
CA LEU A 40 8.06 -26.18 -30.24
C LEU A 40 9.58 -26.24 -30.10
N LEU A 41 10.12 -27.29 -29.47
CA LEU A 41 11.56 -27.44 -29.29
C LEU A 41 12.37 -27.50 -30.60
N PRO A 42 12.12 -28.42 -31.55
CA PRO A 42 12.91 -28.52 -32.77
C PRO A 42 12.74 -27.28 -33.65
N PHE A 43 11.58 -26.61 -33.58
CA PHE A 43 11.37 -25.34 -34.26
C PHE A 43 12.22 -24.22 -33.64
N ALA A 44 12.25 -24.12 -32.32
CA ALA A 44 13.11 -23.18 -31.60
C ALA A 44 14.60 -23.44 -31.88
N GLN A 45 15.03 -24.71 -31.86
CA GLN A 45 16.40 -25.12 -32.15
C GLN A 45 16.84 -24.66 -33.54
N ALA A 46 16.00 -24.89 -34.56
CA ALA A 46 16.28 -24.44 -35.92
C ALA A 46 16.43 -22.91 -36.01
N LEU A 47 15.59 -22.15 -35.30
CA LEU A 47 15.69 -20.69 -35.24
C LEU A 47 16.95 -20.23 -34.50
N ILE A 48 17.31 -20.88 -33.39
CA ILE A 48 18.52 -20.58 -32.62
C ILE A 48 19.75 -20.86 -33.48
N ASP A 49 19.84 -22.03 -34.09
CA ASP A 49 20.98 -22.41 -34.95
C ASP A 49 21.16 -21.47 -36.13
N ALA A 50 20.05 -21.05 -36.76
CA ALA A 50 20.10 -20.12 -37.87
C ALA A 50 20.53 -18.68 -37.48
N THR A 51 20.42 -18.31 -36.20
CA THR A 51 20.56 -16.91 -35.76
C THR A 51 21.64 -16.65 -34.73
N ARG A 52 22.20 -17.68 -34.09
CA ARG A 52 23.14 -17.57 -32.96
C ARG A 52 24.39 -16.75 -33.23
N ASP A 53 24.80 -16.64 -34.49
CA ASP A 53 25.98 -15.89 -34.92
C ASP A 53 25.70 -14.39 -35.13
N VAL A 54 24.43 -14.00 -35.23
CA VAL A 54 24.01 -12.61 -35.52
C VAL A 54 23.19 -11.96 -34.41
N VAL A 55 22.91 -12.67 -33.32
CA VAL A 55 22.15 -12.15 -32.17
C VAL A 55 22.98 -12.18 -30.89
N CYS A 56 22.86 -11.15 -30.04
CA CYS A 56 23.48 -11.16 -28.72
C CYS A 56 22.59 -11.79 -27.63
N GLY A 57 21.35 -12.17 -27.96
CA GLY A 57 20.47 -12.87 -27.04
C GLY A 57 19.13 -13.25 -27.63
N TYR A 58 18.34 -13.95 -26.81
CA TYR A 58 16.99 -14.39 -27.12
C TYR A 58 16.00 -13.90 -26.06
N VAL A 59 14.81 -13.53 -26.52
CA VAL A 59 13.67 -13.25 -25.66
C VAL A 59 12.66 -14.38 -25.82
N LEU A 60 12.33 -15.08 -24.73
CA LEU A 60 11.35 -16.16 -24.71
C LEU A 60 10.04 -15.61 -24.17
N ASP A 61 8.96 -15.62 -24.97
CA ASP A 61 7.65 -15.13 -24.52
C ASP A 61 6.90 -16.21 -23.75
N LEU A 62 6.91 -16.07 -22.42
CA LEU A 62 6.31 -17.02 -21.49
C LEU A 62 4.79 -17.15 -21.67
N ALA A 63 4.12 -16.12 -22.22
CA ALA A 63 2.67 -16.14 -22.43
C ALA A 63 2.24 -17.22 -23.44
N TYR A 64 3.02 -17.41 -24.51
CA TYR A 64 2.73 -18.43 -25.52
C TYR A 64 2.84 -19.85 -24.94
N PHE A 65 3.91 -20.13 -24.20
CA PHE A 65 4.12 -21.45 -23.61
C PHE A 65 3.12 -21.76 -22.49
N LEU A 66 2.67 -20.76 -21.74
CA LEU A 66 1.66 -20.96 -20.69
C LEU A 66 0.25 -21.20 -21.24
N ALA A 67 -0.09 -20.64 -22.41
CA ALA A 67 -1.40 -20.86 -23.03
C ALA A 67 -1.59 -22.29 -23.54
N ASP A 68 -0.51 -22.92 -23.98
CA ASP A 68 -0.52 -24.28 -24.54
C ASP A 68 -0.36 -25.37 -23.46
N GLY A 69 -0.28 -24.99 -22.17
CA GLY A 69 -0.30 -25.92 -21.03
C GLY A 69 1.08 -26.47 -20.59
N ALA A 70 1.06 -27.40 -19.64
CA ALA A 70 2.27 -27.86 -18.93
C ALA A 70 3.35 -28.49 -19.85
N ALA A 71 2.95 -29.14 -20.94
CA ALA A 71 3.90 -29.71 -21.92
C ALA A 71 4.75 -28.62 -22.59
N SER A 72 4.15 -27.48 -22.91
CA SER A 72 4.84 -26.33 -23.52
C SER A 72 5.76 -25.61 -22.51
N VAL A 73 5.45 -25.67 -21.22
CA VAL A 73 6.36 -25.18 -20.16
C VAL A 73 7.63 -26.03 -20.07
N ILE A 74 7.52 -27.36 -20.21
CA ILE A 74 8.68 -28.25 -20.30
C ILE A 74 9.49 -27.96 -21.56
N ALA A 75 8.81 -27.71 -22.70
CA ALA A 75 9.49 -27.29 -23.93
C ALA A 75 10.26 -25.98 -23.73
N LEU A 76 9.69 -25.00 -23.02
CA LEU A 76 10.35 -23.74 -22.71
C LEU A 76 11.65 -23.93 -21.91
N GLU A 77 11.66 -24.79 -20.90
CA GLU A 77 12.87 -25.13 -20.14
C GLU A 77 13.95 -25.73 -21.04
N ARG A 78 13.55 -26.65 -21.93
CA ARG A 78 14.46 -27.30 -22.88
C ARG A 78 15.01 -26.31 -23.92
N ILE A 79 14.19 -25.37 -24.38
CA ILE A 79 14.59 -24.29 -25.29
C ILE A 79 15.59 -23.35 -24.60
N ALA A 80 15.29 -22.94 -23.37
CA ALA A 80 16.19 -22.09 -22.58
C ALA A 80 17.55 -22.77 -22.34
N ALA A 81 17.56 -24.09 -22.09
CA ALA A 81 18.78 -24.88 -21.96
C ALA A 81 19.56 -25.02 -23.26
N TYR A 82 18.91 -24.89 -24.42
CA TYR A 82 19.54 -24.99 -25.73
C TYR A 82 20.20 -23.69 -26.19
N VAL A 83 19.80 -22.54 -25.63
CA VAL A 83 20.42 -21.25 -25.96
C VAL A 83 21.92 -21.29 -25.55
N PRO A 84 22.85 -20.88 -26.44
CA PRO A 84 24.27 -20.87 -26.12
C PRO A 84 24.57 -20.10 -24.82
N ALA A 85 25.45 -20.67 -23.98
CA ALA A 85 25.71 -20.16 -22.63
C ALA A 85 26.24 -18.72 -22.60
N ASP A 86 26.85 -18.26 -23.70
CA ASP A 86 27.38 -16.91 -23.94
C ASP A 86 26.32 -15.93 -24.48
N ARG A 87 25.06 -16.35 -24.65
CA ARG A 87 23.93 -15.48 -25.06
C ARG A 87 23.06 -15.13 -23.86
N VAL A 88 22.46 -13.93 -23.88
CA VAL A 88 21.48 -13.56 -22.84
C VAL A 88 20.12 -14.16 -23.15
N ILE A 89 19.42 -14.64 -22.12
CA ILE A 89 18.02 -15.07 -22.18
C ILE A 89 17.21 -14.06 -21.37
N VAL A 90 16.13 -13.57 -21.95
CA VAL A 90 15.16 -12.70 -21.28
C VAL A 90 13.78 -13.34 -21.41
N PHE A 91 13.05 -13.51 -20.32
CA PHE A 91 11.65 -13.92 -20.39
C PHE A 91 10.76 -12.69 -20.57
N ASP A 92 9.97 -12.65 -21.65
CA ASP A 92 8.89 -11.66 -21.83
C ASP A 92 7.61 -12.21 -21.21
N ALA A 93 6.97 -11.40 -20.38
CA ALA A 93 5.77 -11.75 -19.62
C ALA A 93 4.64 -10.76 -19.91
N ARG A 94 4.53 -10.27 -21.14
CA ARG A 94 3.39 -9.45 -21.56
C ARG A 94 2.24 -10.37 -21.93
N PHE A 95 1.12 -10.31 -21.20
CA PHE A 95 -0.02 -11.24 -21.38
C PHE A 95 -1.20 -10.65 -22.15
N GLY A 96 -1.08 -9.42 -22.65
CA GLY A 96 -2.19 -8.73 -23.32
C GLY A 96 -2.64 -9.35 -24.63
N HIS A 97 -1.84 -10.24 -25.20
CA HIS A 97 -2.08 -10.90 -26.48
C HIS A 97 -2.44 -12.39 -26.34
N VAL A 98 -2.39 -12.96 -25.13
CA VAL A 98 -2.66 -14.39 -24.89
C VAL A 98 -3.46 -14.58 -23.60
N GLY A 99 -4.62 -15.24 -23.68
CA GLY A 99 -5.61 -15.34 -22.59
C GLY A 99 -5.26 -16.30 -21.44
N ALA A 100 -4.17 -16.07 -20.71
CA ALA A 100 -3.79 -16.84 -19.51
C ALA A 100 -4.26 -16.19 -18.19
N SER A 101 -4.52 -16.98 -17.14
CA SER A 101 -4.97 -16.51 -15.82
C SER A 101 -3.82 -16.27 -14.83
N ALA A 102 -3.94 -15.22 -14.00
CA ALA A 102 -2.93 -14.81 -13.00
C ALA A 102 -2.50 -15.90 -11.98
N PRO A 103 -3.34 -16.87 -11.54
CA PRO A 103 -2.93 -17.93 -10.63
C PRO A 103 -1.98 -18.98 -11.24
N ALA A 104 -2.21 -19.37 -12.50
CA ALA A 104 -1.33 -20.30 -13.22
C ALA A 104 0.08 -19.69 -13.40
N TYR A 105 0.10 -18.37 -13.59
CA TYR A 105 1.30 -17.57 -13.71
C TYR A 105 2.12 -17.51 -12.42
N ALA A 106 1.49 -17.19 -11.28
CA ALA A 106 2.18 -17.08 -9.98
C ALA A 106 2.78 -18.41 -9.53
N ARG A 107 2.11 -19.53 -9.84
CA ARG A 107 2.60 -20.88 -9.56
C ARG A 107 3.80 -21.22 -10.44
N ALA A 108 3.68 -21.09 -11.76
CA ALA A 108 4.75 -21.44 -12.70
C ALA A 108 6.02 -20.59 -12.51
N THR A 109 5.89 -19.28 -12.30
CA THR A 109 7.05 -18.39 -12.14
C THR A 109 7.84 -18.61 -10.86
N ARG A 110 7.17 -18.97 -9.77
CA ARG A 110 7.81 -19.25 -8.48
C ARG A 110 8.33 -20.68 -8.37
N GLU A 111 7.58 -21.66 -8.87
CA GLU A 111 7.89 -23.08 -8.72
C GLU A 111 8.79 -23.61 -9.84
N ALA A 112 8.57 -23.23 -11.10
CA ALA A 112 9.35 -23.72 -12.23
C ALA A 112 10.55 -22.81 -12.57
N PHE A 113 10.36 -21.49 -12.62
CA PHE A 113 11.37 -20.59 -13.20
C PHE A 113 12.20 -19.77 -12.22
N ARG A 114 11.88 -19.76 -10.92
CA ARG A 114 12.53 -18.93 -9.89
C ARG A 114 12.72 -17.47 -10.35
N ALA A 115 11.74 -16.93 -11.06
CA ALA A 115 11.87 -15.61 -11.67
C ALA A 115 11.91 -14.50 -10.61
N ASP A 116 12.86 -13.58 -10.73
CA ASP A 116 13.05 -12.47 -9.78
C ASP A 116 12.00 -11.36 -9.92
N ALA A 117 11.33 -11.24 -11.08
CA ALA A 117 10.26 -10.26 -11.30
C ALA A 117 9.33 -10.63 -12.47
N VAL A 118 8.14 -10.05 -12.41
CA VAL A 118 7.00 -10.25 -13.30
C VAL A 118 6.33 -8.91 -13.52
N THR A 119 5.93 -8.59 -14.75
CA THR A 119 5.04 -7.43 -15.01
C THR A 119 3.63 -7.90 -15.35
N SER A 120 2.69 -7.70 -14.42
CA SER A 120 1.25 -7.80 -14.65
C SER A 120 0.62 -6.41 -14.58
N THR A 121 -0.33 -6.13 -15.46
CA THR A 121 -1.20 -4.94 -15.38
C THR A 121 -2.51 -5.23 -14.64
N GLU A 122 -2.60 -6.38 -13.99
CA GLU A 122 -3.79 -6.81 -13.25
C GLU A 122 -3.55 -6.90 -11.74
N ALA A 123 -4.45 -6.30 -10.96
CA ALA A 123 -4.59 -6.52 -9.53
C ALA A 123 -5.86 -7.36 -9.26
N PRO A 124 -5.70 -8.66 -8.95
CA PRO A 124 -6.81 -9.61 -8.88
C PRO A 124 -7.66 -9.45 -7.61
N TYR A 125 -8.94 -9.82 -7.71
CA TYR A 125 -9.92 -9.77 -6.62
C TYR A 125 -9.42 -10.41 -5.32
N GLU A 126 -8.78 -11.58 -5.41
CA GLU A 126 -8.30 -12.32 -4.23
C GLU A 126 -7.34 -11.52 -3.35
N LEU A 127 -6.54 -10.63 -3.95
CA LEU A 127 -5.66 -9.73 -3.21
C LEU A 127 -6.41 -8.45 -2.80
N VAL A 128 -7.12 -7.82 -3.74
CA VAL A 128 -7.79 -6.53 -3.50
C VAL A 128 -8.86 -6.63 -2.41
N LYS A 129 -9.58 -7.76 -2.29
CA LYS A 129 -10.59 -7.97 -1.25
C LYS A 129 -9.99 -7.94 0.17
N THR A 130 -8.71 -8.28 0.32
CA THR A 130 -8.01 -8.26 1.61
C THR A 130 -7.44 -6.87 1.92
N MET A 131 -7.11 -6.10 0.89
CA MET A 131 -6.48 -4.78 1.01
C MET A 131 -7.00 -3.78 -0.04
N ARG A 132 -7.95 -2.92 0.36
CA ARG A 132 -8.49 -1.84 -0.49
C ARG A 132 -7.43 -0.90 -1.07
N ALA A 133 -6.33 -0.68 -0.35
CA ALA A 133 -5.21 0.16 -0.81
C ALA A 133 -4.54 -0.36 -2.10
N SER A 134 -4.82 -1.59 -2.51
CA SER A 134 -4.41 -2.13 -3.81
C SER A 134 -4.88 -1.28 -4.99
N ILE A 135 -5.90 -0.42 -4.83
CA ILE A 135 -6.33 0.54 -5.86
C ILE A 135 -5.20 1.51 -6.29
N LEU A 136 -4.19 1.74 -5.45
CA LEU A 136 -3.05 2.62 -5.74
C LEU A 136 -2.19 2.17 -6.92
N VAL A 137 -2.30 0.91 -7.36
CA VAL A 137 -1.58 0.47 -8.57
C VAL A 137 -2.28 0.93 -9.86
N LEU A 138 -3.54 1.36 -9.82
CA LEU A 138 -4.33 1.71 -11.00
C LEU A 138 -3.67 2.81 -11.84
N GLY A 139 -3.37 3.95 -11.22
CA GLY A 139 -2.75 5.11 -11.85
C GLY A 139 -1.36 4.84 -12.43
N PRO A 140 -0.38 4.32 -11.66
CA PRO A 140 0.95 4.04 -12.19
C PRO A 140 0.97 2.93 -13.24
N LEU A 141 0.12 1.89 -13.13
CA LEU A 141 0.01 0.87 -14.18
C LEU A 141 -0.55 1.48 -15.48
N LEU A 142 -1.63 2.26 -15.37
CA LEU A 142 -2.24 2.91 -16.53
C LEU A 142 -1.26 3.88 -17.21
N ALA A 143 -0.59 4.72 -16.44
CA ALA A 143 0.34 5.71 -16.97
C ALA A 143 1.59 5.08 -17.60
N ARG A 144 2.08 3.95 -17.06
CA ARG A 144 3.26 3.26 -17.56
C ARG A 144 2.98 2.34 -18.74
N PHE A 145 1.88 1.59 -18.70
CA PHE A 145 1.59 0.52 -19.64
C PHE A 145 0.44 0.83 -20.60
N GLY A 146 -0.24 1.96 -20.43
CA GLY A 146 -1.41 2.36 -21.20
C GLY A 146 -2.67 1.55 -20.89
N ARG A 147 -2.60 0.63 -19.92
CA ARG A 147 -3.73 -0.16 -19.46
C ARG A 147 -3.55 -0.63 -18.02
N ALA A 148 -4.66 -0.81 -17.32
CA ALA A 148 -4.70 -1.39 -15.99
C ALA A 148 -6.04 -2.09 -15.75
N ARG A 149 -5.99 -3.25 -15.07
CA ARG A 149 -7.18 -3.99 -14.65
C ARG A 149 -7.12 -4.19 -13.13
N VAL A 150 -7.92 -3.47 -12.37
CA VAL A 150 -7.87 -3.53 -10.90
C VAL A 150 -9.24 -3.89 -10.37
N SER A 151 -9.33 -4.92 -9.53
CA SER A 151 -10.61 -5.30 -8.93
C SER A 151 -11.18 -4.12 -8.13
N LEU A 152 -12.49 -3.87 -8.27
CA LEU A 152 -13.18 -2.86 -7.48
C LEU A 152 -13.13 -3.27 -6.01
N PRO A 153 -12.60 -2.42 -5.12
CA PRO A 153 -12.61 -2.77 -3.71
C PRO A 153 -14.05 -2.73 -3.17
N GLY A 154 -14.49 -3.83 -2.55
CA GLY A 154 -15.82 -3.99 -1.96
C GLY A 154 -16.06 -3.13 -0.71
N GLY A 155 -17.14 -3.41 0.02
CA GLY A 155 -17.50 -2.71 1.26
C GLY A 155 -16.41 -2.83 2.35
N CYS A 156 -16.25 -1.78 3.15
CA CYS A 156 -15.34 -1.76 4.30
C CYS A 156 -16.16 -1.51 5.58
N ALA A 157 -15.89 -2.26 6.65
CA ALA A 157 -16.60 -2.12 7.93
C ALA A 157 -16.44 -0.73 8.58
N ILE A 158 -15.46 0.06 8.13
CA ILE A 158 -15.20 1.44 8.59
C ILE A 158 -16.28 2.42 8.07
N GLY A 159 -16.85 2.18 6.89
CA GLY A 159 -17.81 3.09 6.26
C GLY A 159 -17.75 3.09 4.73
N ALA A 160 -18.57 3.93 4.09
CA ALA A 160 -18.55 4.14 2.65
C ALA A 160 -17.24 4.84 2.24
N ARG A 161 -16.52 4.25 1.28
CA ARG A 161 -15.20 4.73 0.83
C ARG A 161 -15.08 4.68 -0.69
N PRO A 162 -15.92 5.37 -1.46
CA PRO A 162 -15.97 5.20 -2.91
C PRO A 162 -14.63 5.52 -3.59
N VAL A 163 -14.43 4.96 -4.79
CA VAL A 163 -13.24 5.19 -5.64
C VAL A 163 -13.57 6.08 -6.84
N ASP A 164 -14.73 6.72 -6.82
CA ASP A 164 -15.25 7.63 -7.84
C ASP A 164 -14.25 8.74 -8.20
N GLN A 165 -13.59 9.33 -7.21
CA GLN A 165 -12.59 10.39 -7.44
C GLN A 165 -11.34 9.87 -8.18
N HIS A 166 -10.97 8.59 -8.00
CA HIS A 166 -9.89 7.97 -8.78
C HIS A 166 -10.30 7.84 -10.25
N ILE A 167 -11.53 7.38 -10.50
CA ILE A 167 -12.07 7.13 -11.84
C ILE A 167 -12.20 8.47 -12.58
N LYS A 168 -12.93 9.42 -11.99
CA LYS A 168 -13.18 10.76 -12.54
C LYS A 168 -11.88 11.47 -12.91
N GLY A 169 -10.87 11.43 -12.03
CA GLY A 169 -9.58 12.08 -12.30
C GLY A 169 -8.79 11.41 -13.42
N LEU A 170 -8.83 10.08 -13.54
CA LEU A 170 -8.16 9.36 -14.62
C LEU A 170 -8.88 9.55 -15.97
N GLU A 171 -10.22 9.63 -15.97
CA GLU A 171 -11.00 9.97 -17.17
C GLU A 171 -10.68 11.39 -17.66
N LEU A 172 -10.54 12.35 -16.74
CA LEU A 172 -10.10 13.71 -17.07
C LEU A 172 -8.68 13.74 -17.68
N LEU A 173 -7.82 12.79 -17.31
CA LEU A 173 -6.50 12.59 -17.92
C LEU A 173 -6.57 11.86 -19.29
N GLY A 174 -7.76 11.57 -19.80
CA GLY A 174 -7.99 10.94 -21.10
C GLY A 174 -8.08 9.41 -21.08
N ALA A 175 -8.27 8.80 -19.93
CA ALA A 175 -8.51 7.36 -19.83
C ALA A 175 -9.95 6.98 -20.16
N THR A 176 -10.14 5.87 -20.87
CA THR A 176 -11.43 5.18 -20.94
C THR A 176 -11.48 4.16 -19.82
N ILE A 177 -12.45 4.29 -18.92
CA ILE A 177 -12.63 3.38 -17.80
C ILE A 177 -14.01 2.73 -17.89
N ARG A 178 -14.04 1.40 -17.77
CA ARG A 178 -15.29 0.64 -17.67
C ARG A 178 -15.22 -0.33 -16.50
N ILE A 179 -16.39 -0.64 -15.96
CA ILE A 179 -16.54 -1.70 -14.96
C ILE A 179 -16.92 -2.97 -15.69
N ASP A 180 -16.11 -4.02 -15.52
CA ASP A 180 -16.30 -5.31 -16.17
C ASP A 180 -16.10 -6.44 -15.18
N HIS A 181 -17.14 -7.22 -14.92
CA HIS A 181 -17.13 -8.32 -13.93
C HIS A 181 -16.53 -7.93 -12.57
N GLY A 182 -16.80 -6.71 -12.09
CA GLY A 182 -16.27 -6.21 -10.82
C GLY A 182 -14.81 -5.71 -10.88
N TYR A 183 -14.27 -5.48 -12.07
CA TYR A 183 -12.96 -4.86 -12.28
C TYR A 183 -13.10 -3.49 -12.92
N LEU A 184 -12.27 -2.54 -12.48
CA LEU A 184 -11.94 -1.34 -13.24
C LEU A 184 -10.98 -1.73 -14.36
N VAL A 185 -11.45 -1.67 -15.59
CA VAL A 185 -10.63 -1.82 -16.80
C VAL A 185 -10.39 -0.43 -17.35
N ALA A 186 -9.17 0.06 -17.20
CA ALA A 186 -8.75 1.38 -17.64
C ALA A 186 -7.75 1.26 -18.80
N GLU A 187 -7.97 2.05 -19.84
CA GLU A 187 -7.13 2.08 -21.05
C GLU A 187 -6.89 3.52 -21.49
N ALA A 188 -5.64 3.83 -21.83
CA ALA A 188 -5.23 5.13 -22.35
C ALA A 188 -3.94 4.95 -23.15
N PRO A 189 -3.92 5.17 -24.49
CA PRO A 189 -2.69 5.10 -25.27
C PRO A 189 -1.60 6.01 -24.71
N ARG A 190 -2.01 7.19 -24.24
CA ARG A 190 -1.21 8.13 -23.46
C ARG A 190 -2.13 9.04 -22.67
N LEU A 191 -1.86 9.21 -21.38
CA LEU A 191 -2.57 10.19 -20.57
C LEU A 191 -2.15 11.61 -20.97
N ALA A 192 -3.07 12.57 -20.88
CA ALA A 192 -2.84 13.98 -21.15
C ALA A 192 -3.06 14.79 -19.86
N GLY A 193 -2.14 15.70 -19.55
CA GLY A 193 -2.25 16.57 -18.40
C GLY A 193 -3.44 17.50 -18.51
N THR A 194 -4.09 17.75 -17.38
CA THR A 194 -5.31 18.56 -17.31
C THR A 194 -5.51 19.15 -15.91
N ARG A 195 -6.57 19.95 -15.74
CA ARG A 195 -7.01 20.42 -14.42
C ARG A 195 -8.03 19.44 -13.84
N ILE A 196 -7.76 18.95 -12.63
CA ILE A 196 -8.61 18.02 -11.87
C ILE A 196 -8.97 18.70 -10.55
N VAL A 197 -10.26 18.79 -10.26
CA VAL A 197 -10.79 19.27 -8.98
C VAL A 197 -11.55 18.11 -8.35
N THR A 198 -11.07 17.61 -7.21
CA THR A 198 -11.76 16.53 -6.51
C THR A 198 -12.93 17.08 -5.70
N ASP A 199 -14.06 16.37 -5.73
CA ASP A 199 -15.30 16.80 -5.06
C ASP A 199 -15.17 16.74 -3.53
N MET A 200 -14.26 15.89 -3.05
CA MET A 200 -13.87 15.76 -1.66
C MET A 200 -12.37 15.53 -1.55
N VAL A 201 -11.79 15.82 -0.39
CA VAL A 201 -10.39 15.48 -0.12
C VAL A 201 -10.25 13.96 -0.06
N THR A 202 -9.35 13.42 -0.86
CA THR A 202 -9.08 11.98 -0.94
C THR A 202 -7.58 11.71 -0.99
N VAL A 203 -7.06 11.05 0.04
CA VAL A 203 -5.61 10.74 0.17
C VAL A 203 -5.16 9.86 -0.98
N THR A 204 -5.72 8.64 -1.07
CA THR A 204 -5.34 7.69 -2.12
C THR A 204 -5.75 8.16 -3.51
N GLY A 205 -6.80 8.98 -3.63
CA GLY A 205 -7.17 9.59 -4.90
C GLY A 205 -6.10 10.57 -5.37
N THR A 206 -5.63 11.45 -4.50
CA THR A 206 -4.54 12.39 -4.78
C THR A 206 -3.26 11.66 -5.16
N GLU A 207 -2.86 10.63 -4.40
CA GLU A 207 -1.67 9.81 -4.67
C GLU A 207 -1.76 9.12 -6.03
N ASN A 208 -2.90 8.50 -6.33
CA ASN A 208 -3.09 7.74 -7.57
C ASN A 208 -3.07 8.65 -8.81
N LEU A 209 -3.70 9.82 -8.72
CA LEU A 209 -3.69 10.83 -9.78
C LEU A 209 -2.32 11.48 -9.94
N MET A 210 -1.60 11.73 -8.84
CA MET A 210 -0.23 12.23 -8.88
C MET A 210 0.70 11.25 -9.59
N MET A 211 0.66 9.96 -9.24
CA MET A 211 1.45 8.92 -9.90
C MET A 211 1.12 8.81 -11.39
N ALA A 212 -0.17 8.90 -11.75
CA ALA A 212 -0.59 8.86 -13.15
C ALA A 212 -0.09 10.08 -13.95
N ALA A 213 -0.23 11.27 -13.37
CA ALA A 213 0.18 12.53 -13.97
C ALA A 213 1.69 12.63 -14.23
N CYS A 214 2.52 11.92 -13.46
CA CYS A 214 3.98 11.94 -13.65
C CYS A 214 4.43 11.51 -15.05
N LEU A 215 3.67 10.66 -15.74
CA LEU A 215 3.99 10.19 -17.11
C LEU A 215 2.98 10.69 -18.16
N ALA A 216 2.04 11.56 -17.77
CA ALA A 216 1.09 12.17 -18.70
C ALA A 216 1.79 13.18 -19.64
N ALA A 217 1.18 13.51 -20.77
CA ALA A 217 1.67 14.55 -21.67
C ALA A 217 1.19 15.93 -21.19
N GLY A 218 2.12 16.81 -20.82
CA GLY A 218 1.81 18.19 -20.42
C GLY A 218 1.69 18.37 -18.91
N GLU A 219 1.07 19.47 -18.49
CA GLU A 219 0.91 19.82 -17.07
C GLU A 219 -0.43 19.32 -16.53
N THR A 220 -0.40 18.67 -15.37
CA THR A 220 -1.57 18.33 -14.57
C THR A 220 -1.63 19.21 -13.34
N VAL A 221 -2.82 19.68 -13.03
CA VAL A 221 -3.15 20.43 -11.83
C VAL A 221 -4.17 19.63 -11.03
N ILE A 222 -3.84 19.27 -9.79
CA ILE A 222 -4.79 18.68 -8.85
C ILE A 222 -5.13 19.75 -7.80
N GLU A 223 -6.41 20.12 -7.73
CA GLU A 223 -6.95 21.06 -6.74
C GLU A 223 -7.85 20.33 -5.73
N ASN A 224 -7.98 20.91 -4.54
CA ASN A 224 -8.56 20.25 -3.38
C ASN A 224 -7.81 18.96 -3.00
N ALA A 225 -6.48 18.98 -3.23
CA ALA A 225 -5.60 17.86 -3.00
C ALA A 225 -5.46 17.54 -1.50
N ALA A 226 -5.26 16.26 -1.21
CA ALA A 226 -4.87 15.79 0.11
C ALA A 226 -3.51 16.38 0.51
N ARG A 227 -3.41 16.81 1.78
CA ARG A 227 -2.23 17.49 2.35
C ARG A 227 -1.44 16.61 3.31
N GLU A 228 -1.91 15.38 3.49
CA GLU A 228 -1.34 14.39 4.37
C GLU A 228 0.17 14.24 4.11
N PRO A 229 0.99 14.13 5.17
CA PRO A 229 2.44 13.96 5.04
C PRO A 229 2.86 12.81 4.11
N GLU A 230 2.05 11.76 4.05
CA GLU A 230 2.28 10.61 3.15
C GLU A 230 2.19 11.00 1.66
N VAL A 231 1.34 11.97 1.30
CA VAL A 231 1.25 12.54 -0.06
C VAL A 231 2.51 13.34 -0.39
N VAL A 232 3.06 14.06 0.58
CA VAL A 232 4.32 14.80 0.43
C VAL A 232 5.49 13.83 0.27
N ASP A 233 5.54 12.76 1.06
CA ASP A 233 6.60 11.75 0.98
C ASP A 233 6.58 11.02 -0.36
N LEU A 234 5.39 10.71 -0.90
CA LEU A 234 5.24 10.16 -2.24
C LEU A 234 5.75 11.13 -3.32
N ALA A 235 5.38 12.41 -3.23
CA ALA A 235 5.85 13.42 -4.18
C ALA A 235 7.38 13.54 -4.15
N ASN A 236 7.99 13.51 -2.96
CA ASN A 236 9.45 13.54 -2.79
C ASN A 236 10.12 12.31 -3.41
N CYS A 237 9.53 11.11 -3.21
CA CYS A 237 10.01 9.88 -3.81
C CYS A 237 9.96 9.93 -5.35
N LEU A 238 8.83 10.37 -5.91
CA LEU A 238 8.64 10.51 -7.35
C LEU A 238 9.59 11.57 -7.95
N ASN A 239 9.79 12.70 -7.27
CA ASN A 239 10.77 13.72 -7.66
C ASN A 239 12.20 13.17 -7.63
N ALA A 240 12.56 12.36 -6.64
CA ALA A 240 13.86 11.67 -6.61
C ALA A 240 14.04 10.68 -7.79
N MET A 241 12.94 10.16 -8.34
CA MET A 241 12.92 9.34 -9.56
C MET A 241 12.93 10.18 -10.85
N GLY A 242 12.89 11.52 -10.76
CA GLY A 242 12.92 12.44 -11.88
C GLY A 242 11.56 13.01 -12.32
N ALA A 243 10.52 12.85 -11.49
CA ALA A 243 9.25 13.57 -11.70
C ALA A 243 9.43 15.08 -11.46
N ARG A 244 8.45 15.87 -11.88
CA ARG A 244 8.40 17.32 -11.67
C ARG A 244 7.12 17.70 -10.95
N ILE A 245 7.10 17.48 -9.64
CA ILE A 245 5.94 17.73 -8.77
C ILE A 245 6.25 18.91 -7.85
N ARG A 246 5.35 19.89 -7.82
CA ARG A 246 5.40 21.05 -6.91
C ARG A 246 4.07 21.23 -6.19
N GLY A 247 4.10 21.79 -4.98
CA GLY A 247 2.90 22.08 -4.19
C GLY A 247 2.34 20.92 -3.36
N ALA A 248 2.99 19.76 -3.32
CA ALA A 248 2.59 18.69 -2.40
C ALA A 248 2.60 19.18 -0.94
N GLY A 249 1.52 18.90 -0.20
CA GLY A 249 1.28 19.45 1.15
C GLY A 249 0.41 20.71 1.16
N SER A 250 0.10 21.29 -0.01
CA SER A 250 -0.96 22.28 -0.18
C SER A 250 -2.23 21.67 -0.80
N ASP A 251 -3.28 22.46 -0.89
CA ASP A 251 -4.52 22.11 -1.59
C ASP A 251 -4.36 22.08 -3.13
N ARG A 252 -3.20 22.46 -3.64
CA ARG A 252 -2.92 22.63 -5.06
C ARG A 252 -1.57 22.01 -5.44
N ILE A 253 -1.62 20.87 -6.12
CA ILE A 253 -0.45 20.15 -6.62
C ILE A 253 -0.33 20.35 -8.14
N VAL A 254 0.87 20.68 -8.62
CA VAL A 254 1.17 20.80 -10.05
C VAL A 254 2.23 19.78 -10.44
N ILE A 255 1.94 19.03 -11.50
CA ILE A 255 2.80 17.98 -12.03
C ILE A 255 3.07 18.26 -13.50
N GLU A 256 4.33 18.48 -13.87
CA GLU A 256 4.74 18.48 -15.28
C GLU A 256 5.12 17.04 -15.66
N GLY A 257 4.34 16.42 -16.53
CA GLY A 257 4.56 15.04 -16.92
C GLY A 257 5.85 14.85 -17.72
N VAL A 258 6.58 13.77 -17.41
CA VAL A 258 7.89 13.45 -18.00
C VAL A 258 7.83 12.18 -18.85
N PRO A 259 8.71 12.00 -19.86
CA PRO A 259 8.67 10.81 -20.72
C PRO A 259 9.00 9.50 -20.00
N ARG A 260 9.75 9.56 -18.90
CA ARG A 260 10.18 8.39 -18.12
C ARG A 260 10.61 8.80 -16.70
N LEU A 261 10.46 7.87 -15.77
CA LEU A 261 11.05 7.93 -14.43
C LEU A 261 12.19 6.91 -14.31
N GLY A 262 13.21 7.27 -13.53
CA GLY A 262 14.31 6.38 -13.13
C GLY A 262 14.01 5.63 -11.83
N GLY A 263 14.99 4.87 -11.34
CA GLY A 263 14.98 4.36 -9.97
C GLY A 263 15.61 5.37 -9.01
N ALA A 264 15.22 5.32 -7.73
CA ALA A 264 15.79 6.16 -6.68
C ALA A 264 15.95 5.36 -5.37
N ARG A 265 16.78 5.88 -4.45
CA ARG A 265 16.76 5.47 -3.04
C ARG A 265 15.97 6.51 -2.27
N HIS A 266 14.91 6.06 -1.61
CA HIS A 266 14.04 6.90 -0.78
C HIS A 266 13.83 6.24 0.57
N ARG A 267 13.92 7.01 1.65
CA ARG A 267 13.57 6.54 2.99
C ARG A 267 12.18 7.06 3.30
N VAL A 268 11.22 6.15 3.48
CA VAL A 268 9.84 6.48 3.84
C VAL A 268 9.82 7.23 5.17
N MET A 269 8.94 8.22 5.26
CA MET A 269 8.73 9.00 6.48
C MET A 269 8.32 8.13 7.69
N PRO A 270 8.57 8.58 8.93
CA PRO A 270 8.04 7.94 10.14
C PRO A 270 6.51 7.80 10.15
N ASP A 271 5.98 6.71 10.72
CA ASP A 271 4.54 6.54 10.91
C ASP A 271 4.04 7.43 12.07
N ARG A 272 3.32 8.49 11.71
CA ARG A 272 2.74 9.45 12.65
C ARG A 272 1.60 8.88 13.48
N ILE A 273 0.88 7.87 12.97
CA ILE A 273 -0.20 7.18 13.70
C ILE A 273 0.41 6.23 14.72
N GLU A 274 1.45 5.48 14.36
CA GLU A 274 2.20 4.66 15.31
C GLU A 274 2.79 5.52 16.43
N THR A 275 3.45 6.62 16.07
CA THR A 275 3.98 7.59 17.03
C THR A 275 2.88 8.06 17.98
N GLY A 276 1.75 8.53 17.45
CA GLY A 276 0.61 8.97 18.25
C GLY A 276 0.08 7.89 19.20
N THR A 277 -0.07 6.66 18.72
CA THR A 277 -0.57 5.53 19.51
C THR A 277 0.29 5.24 20.74
N PHE A 278 1.63 5.20 20.58
CA PHE A 278 2.53 4.99 21.73
C PHE A 278 2.55 6.19 22.69
N LEU A 279 2.44 7.42 22.18
CA LEU A 279 2.32 8.60 23.04
C LEU A 279 1.03 8.55 23.88
N VAL A 280 -0.10 8.16 23.28
CA VAL A 280 -1.37 7.99 23.98
C VAL A 280 -1.30 6.85 25.00
N ALA A 281 -0.68 5.72 24.65
CA ALA A 281 -0.49 4.61 25.57
C ALA A 281 0.28 5.04 26.83
N ALA A 282 1.38 5.78 26.67
CA ALA A 282 2.16 6.32 27.78
C ALA A 282 1.39 7.38 28.60
N ALA A 283 0.59 8.23 27.93
CA ALA A 283 -0.24 9.21 28.62
C ALA A 283 -1.35 8.54 29.46
N ALA A 284 -1.96 7.47 28.95
CA ALA A 284 -3.02 6.74 29.63
C ALA A 284 -2.51 6.02 30.89
N THR A 285 -1.36 5.36 30.81
CA THR A 285 -0.76 4.68 31.97
C THR A 285 -0.29 5.65 33.05
N GLY A 286 -0.10 6.93 32.71
CA GLY A 286 0.13 8.04 33.64
C GLY A 286 -0.87 8.13 34.81
N ALA A 287 -2.09 7.60 34.64
CA ALA A 287 -3.10 7.52 35.68
C ALA A 287 -2.74 6.57 36.84
N PHE A 288 -1.85 5.60 36.61
CA PHE A 288 -1.49 4.54 37.57
C PHE A 288 -0.03 4.60 38.03
N GLY A 289 0.78 5.44 37.39
CA GLY A 289 2.19 5.63 37.74
C GLY A 289 2.86 6.65 36.84
N ALA A 290 4.08 7.06 37.17
CA ALA A 290 4.85 7.95 36.32
C ALA A 290 5.30 7.23 35.04
N ALA A 291 4.85 7.72 33.88
CA ALA A 291 5.30 7.33 32.56
C ALA A 291 6.30 8.38 32.03
N ASP A 292 7.42 7.90 31.50
CA ASP A 292 8.43 8.71 30.82
C ASP A 292 8.99 7.90 29.65
N VAL A 293 8.54 8.23 28.45
CA VAL A 293 8.84 7.46 27.23
C VAL A 293 9.42 8.37 26.18
N LEU A 294 10.56 7.99 25.61
CA LEU A 294 11.17 8.63 24.45
C LEU A 294 10.94 7.76 23.20
N LEU A 295 10.17 8.27 22.25
CA LEU A 295 10.01 7.67 20.93
C LEU A 295 11.06 8.24 19.99
N ARG A 296 11.86 7.37 19.39
CA ARG A 296 12.90 7.73 18.39
C ARG A 296 12.46 7.35 17.00
N GLY A 297 12.97 8.07 15.99
CA GLY A 297 12.56 7.87 14.60
C GLY A 297 11.14 8.34 14.34
N ALA A 298 10.68 9.35 15.07
CA ALA A 298 9.39 10.02 14.90
C ALA A 298 9.54 11.27 14.01
N ALA A 299 8.42 11.85 13.59
CA ALA A 299 8.37 13.13 12.87
C ALA A 299 7.29 14.03 13.52
N PRO A 300 7.55 14.66 14.68
CA PRO A 300 6.54 15.41 15.44
C PRO A 300 5.77 16.47 14.65
N ASP A 301 6.41 17.10 13.67
CA ASP A 301 5.83 18.09 12.75
C ASP A 301 4.71 17.55 11.84
N THR A 302 4.51 16.24 11.84
CA THR A 302 3.48 15.54 11.05
C THR A 302 2.23 15.19 11.86
N LEU A 303 2.19 15.51 13.16
CA LEU A 303 1.09 15.17 14.06
C LEU A 303 0.76 16.24 15.10
N ASP A 304 0.95 17.52 14.79
CA ASP A 304 0.72 18.64 15.72
C ASP A 304 -0.64 18.59 16.42
N ALA A 305 -1.73 18.34 15.69
CA ALA A 305 -3.07 18.22 16.27
C ALA A 305 -3.19 17.11 17.34
N VAL A 306 -2.42 16.03 17.20
CA VAL A 306 -2.35 14.94 18.18
C VAL A 306 -1.53 15.37 19.40
N LEU A 307 -0.39 16.03 19.18
CA LEU A 307 0.49 16.52 20.24
C LEU A 307 -0.24 17.58 21.10
N ASP A 308 -0.99 18.48 20.47
CA ASP A 308 -1.77 19.49 21.17
C ASP A 308 -2.85 18.87 22.04
N LYS A 309 -3.58 17.87 21.55
CA LYS A 309 -4.57 17.14 22.36
C LYS A 309 -3.95 16.35 23.51
N LEU A 310 -2.75 15.82 23.35
CA LEU A 310 -1.98 15.22 24.46
C LEU A 310 -1.54 16.27 25.50
N ARG A 311 -1.16 17.48 25.08
CA ARG A 311 -0.85 18.57 26.02
C ARG A 311 -2.10 19.01 26.78
N GLU A 312 -3.23 19.14 26.10
CA GLU A 312 -4.52 19.47 26.72
C GLU A 312 -4.90 18.44 27.81
N SER A 313 -4.72 17.16 27.53
CA SER A 313 -4.96 16.07 28.50
C SER A 313 -4.00 16.08 29.68
N GLY A 314 -2.93 16.88 29.63
CA GLY A 314 -2.03 17.16 30.74
C GLY A 314 -0.64 16.52 30.62
N ALA A 315 -0.35 15.86 29.51
CA ALA A 315 0.97 15.29 29.23
C ALA A 315 2.01 16.38 28.95
N THR A 316 3.23 16.17 29.42
CA THR A 316 4.37 17.03 29.06
C THR A 316 5.10 16.41 27.87
N LEU A 317 5.19 17.17 26.77
CA LEU A 317 5.83 16.74 25.53
C LEU A 317 7.09 17.57 25.26
N ASP A 318 8.19 16.89 24.93
CA ASP A 318 9.41 17.49 24.40
C ASP A 318 9.65 16.90 23.01
N SER A 319 9.48 17.74 21.99
CA SER A 319 9.61 17.36 20.59
C SER A 319 10.93 17.84 20.03
N GLN A 320 11.70 16.90 19.49
CA GLN A 320 12.90 17.14 18.70
C GLN A 320 12.62 16.76 17.25
N ARG A 321 13.56 17.03 16.34
CA ARG A 321 13.35 16.77 14.91
C ARG A 321 12.96 15.32 14.58
N ASP A 322 13.55 14.34 15.27
CA ASP A 322 13.41 12.91 14.97
C ASP A 322 12.89 12.08 16.16
N SER A 323 12.41 12.75 17.21
CA SER A 323 12.00 12.10 18.45
C SER A 323 11.00 12.93 19.24
N VAL A 324 10.18 12.24 20.02
CA VAL A 324 9.20 12.86 20.92
C VAL A 324 9.28 12.15 22.27
N ARG A 325 9.50 12.93 23.34
CA ARG A 325 9.43 12.43 24.71
C ARG A 325 8.09 12.82 25.33
N VAL A 326 7.39 11.86 25.91
CA VAL A 326 6.15 12.06 26.67
C VAL A 326 6.37 11.72 28.13
N ARG A 327 5.89 12.61 29.00
CA ARG A 327 5.88 12.41 30.45
C ARG A 327 4.48 12.66 31.02
N MET A 328 4.00 11.74 31.83
CA MET A 328 2.72 11.85 32.53
C MET A 328 2.81 11.14 33.88
N ASN A 329 2.36 11.77 34.96
CA ASN A 329 2.43 11.23 36.32
C ASN A 329 1.14 11.44 37.11
N ARG A 330 0.04 11.64 36.40
CA ARG A 330 -1.29 11.91 36.92
C ARG A 330 -2.32 11.37 35.94
N ARG A 331 -3.55 11.29 36.42
CA ARG A 331 -4.70 10.99 35.58
C ARG A 331 -4.85 12.04 34.45
N PRO A 332 -5.11 11.63 33.21
CA PRO A 332 -5.34 12.57 32.12
C PRO A 332 -6.66 13.32 32.31
N ARG A 333 -6.76 14.52 31.75
CA ARG A 333 -8.03 15.24 31.60
C ARG A 333 -8.68 14.84 30.29
N ALA A 334 -10.00 14.68 30.30
CA ALA A 334 -10.74 14.32 29.10
C ALA A 334 -10.62 15.44 28.07
N VAL A 335 -10.46 15.09 26.79
CA VAL A 335 -10.29 16.06 25.70
C VAL A 335 -11.35 15.86 24.63
N SER A 336 -11.86 16.95 24.07
CA SER A 336 -12.78 16.87 22.93
C SER A 336 -12.03 17.06 21.62
N LEU A 337 -12.38 16.25 20.62
CA LEU A 337 -11.74 16.27 19.30
C LEU A 337 -12.76 16.08 18.18
N ARG A 338 -12.41 16.60 17.01
CA ARG A 338 -13.18 16.44 15.78
C ARG A 338 -12.22 16.02 14.67
N THR A 339 -12.48 14.88 14.05
CA THR A 339 -11.64 14.40 12.93
C THR A 339 -11.89 15.27 11.71
N ALA A 340 -10.87 15.43 10.87
CA ALA A 340 -10.96 16.10 9.57
C ALA A 340 -9.68 15.79 8.76
N PRO A 341 -9.62 16.13 7.45
CA PRO A 341 -8.41 15.95 6.66
C PRO A 341 -7.22 16.73 7.24
N TYR A 342 -6.00 16.26 6.97
CA TYR A 342 -4.78 16.89 7.47
C TYR A 342 -4.72 18.40 7.09
N PRO A 343 -4.27 19.29 7.99
CA PRO A 343 -3.57 19.06 9.26
C PRO A 343 -4.47 18.92 10.50
N ALA A 344 -5.78 18.71 10.32
CA ALA A 344 -6.67 18.49 11.46
C ALA A 344 -6.44 17.13 12.14
N PHE A 345 -7.19 16.86 13.21
CA PHE A 345 -7.03 15.64 13.99
C PHE A 345 -7.35 14.39 13.12
N PRO A 346 -6.44 13.41 13.01
CA PRO A 346 -6.62 12.28 12.11
C PRO A 346 -7.63 11.28 12.65
N THR A 347 -8.54 10.80 11.78
CA THR A 347 -9.49 9.72 12.11
C THR A 347 -8.80 8.45 12.61
N ASP A 348 -7.57 8.17 12.18
CA ASP A 348 -6.81 7.02 12.64
C ASP A 348 -6.32 7.10 14.10
N MET A 349 -6.46 8.26 14.76
CA MET A 349 -6.11 8.47 16.17
C MET A 349 -7.32 8.61 17.10
N GLN A 350 -8.55 8.70 16.58
CA GLN A 350 -9.72 8.99 17.40
C GLN A 350 -9.98 7.90 18.46
N ALA A 351 -9.80 6.62 18.10
CA ALA A 351 -10.11 5.50 18.99
C ALA A 351 -9.14 5.43 20.17
N GLN A 352 -7.87 5.73 19.93
CA GLN A 352 -6.82 5.78 20.93
C GLN A 352 -7.13 6.87 21.97
N PHE A 353 -7.62 8.03 21.52
CA PHE A 353 -8.07 9.10 22.43
C PHE A 353 -9.35 8.73 23.17
N MET A 354 -10.27 7.98 22.57
CA MET A 354 -11.42 7.44 23.31
C MET A 354 -10.99 6.51 24.44
N ALA A 355 -9.95 5.68 24.23
CA ALA A 355 -9.39 4.85 25.30
C ALA A 355 -8.71 5.69 26.39
N LEU A 356 -8.05 6.80 26.02
CA LEU A 356 -7.51 7.77 26.98
C LEU A 356 -8.63 8.42 27.80
N ASP A 357 -9.66 8.94 27.13
CA ASP A 357 -10.79 9.62 27.76
C ASP A 357 -11.59 8.68 28.66
N ALA A 358 -11.65 7.39 28.34
CA ALA A 358 -12.35 6.38 29.15
C ALA A 358 -11.82 6.28 30.58
N ILE A 359 -10.56 6.65 30.82
CA ILE A 359 -9.95 6.69 32.17
C ILE A 359 -9.61 8.12 32.63
N ALA A 360 -10.00 9.14 31.87
CA ALA A 360 -9.65 10.52 32.16
C ALA A 360 -10.56 11.16 33.22
N ASP A 361 -10.23 12.36 33.67
CA ASP A 361 -11.10 13.21 34.49
C ASP A 361 -11.99 14.06 33.57
N GLY A 362 -13.31 13.93 33.72
CA GLY A 362 -14.30 14.71 32.98
C GLY A 362 -14.98 13.96 31.83
N VAL A 363 -15.48 14.72 30.85
CA VAL A 363 -16.22 14.21 29.69
C VAL A 363 -15.56 14.72 28.40
N GLY A 364 -15.20 13.78 27.52
CA GLY A 364 -14.69 14.05 26.17
C GLY A 364 -15.77 13.86 25.12
N ARG A 365 -15.75 14.67 24.07
CA ARG A 365 -16.60 14.48 22.88
C ARG A 365 -15.72 14.22 21.66
N VAL A 366 -15.95 13.08 21.02
CA VAL A 366 -15.20 12.62 19.83
C VAL A 366 -16.15 12.63 18.63
N THR A 367 -16.01 13.61 17.75
CA THR A 367 -16.84 13.74 16.54
C THR A 367 -16.07 13.29 15.30
N GLU A 368 -16.64 12.34 14.55
CA GLU A 368 -16.02 11.75 13.36
C GLU A 368 -16.65 12.29 12.07
N THR A 369 -15.86 12.94 11.22
CA THR A 369 -16.34 13.54 9.95
C THR A 369 -15.75 12.93 8.69
N ILE A 370 -14.86 11.94 8.82
CA ILE A 370 -14.27 11.21 7.69
C ILE A 370 -15.00 9.89 7.47
N PHE A 371 -15.21 9.13 8.56
CA PHE A 371 -15.86 7.82 8.53
C PHE A 371 -16.94 7.74 9.61
N GLU A 372 -18.11 8.32 9.35
CA GLU A 372 -19.14 8.60 10.37
C GLU A 372 -19.52 7.41 11.28
N ASN A 373 -19.39 6.17 10.78
CA ASN A 373 -19.70 4.94 11.52
C ASN A 373 -18.47 4.22 12.12
N ARG A 374 -17.31 4.88 12.18
CA ARG A 374 -16.07 4.28 12.69
C ARG A 374 -16.05 4.27 14.23
N PHE A 375 -17.00 3.59 14.85
CA PHE A 375 -17.11 3.45 16.31
C PHE A 375 -17.24 1.99 16.76
N MET A 376 -16.87 1.02 15.92
CA MET A 376 -16.97 -0.40 16.26
C MET A 376 -16.19 -0.79 17.53
N HIS A 377 -15.08 -0.09 17.83
CA HIS A 377 -14.31 -0.27 19.06
C HIS A 377 -15.07 0.16 20.33
N VAL A 378 -16.10 1.00 20.23
CA VAL A 378 -16.84 1.50 21.40
C VAL A 378 -17.55 0.36 22.14
N LEU A 379 -18.16 -0.58 21.43
CA LEU A 379 -18.82 -1.73 22.06
C LEU A 379 -17.82 -2.60 22.82
N GLU A 380 -16.60 -2.75 22.28
CA GLU A 380 -15.53 -3.49 22.93
C GLU A 380 -14.94 -2.74 24.14
N LEU A 381 -14.83 -1.41 24.07
CA LEU A 381 -14.45 -0.58 25.23
C LEU A 381 -15.52 -0.62 26.33
N GLN A 382 -16.81 -0.66 25.98
CA GLN A 382 -17.91 -0.82 26.94
C GLN A 382 -17.86 -2.18 27.65
N ARG A 383 -17.41 -3.25 26.96
CA ARG A 383 -17.15 -4.56 27.61
C ARG A 383 -16.05 -4.48 28.66
N LEU A 384 -15.11 -3.54 28.51
CA LEU A 384 -14.09 -3.22 29.53
C LEU A 384 -14.61 -2.25 30.60
N GLY A 385 -15.89 -1.90 30.60
CA GLY A 385 -16.50 -1.01 31.58
C GLY A 385 -16.39 0.49 31.25
N ALA A 386 -15.98 0.87 30.03
CA ALA A 386 -15.95 2.26 29.62
C ALA A 386 -17.38 2.84 29.51
N HIS A 387 -17.57 4.08 29.96
CA HIS A 387 -18.86 4.77 29.83
C HIS A 387 -18.85 5.67 28.58
N ILE A 388 -19.41 5.14 27.49
CA ILE A 388 -19.43 5.80 26.17
C ILE A 388 -20.84 5.75 25.60
N ALA A 389 -21.37 6.88 25.14
CA ALA A 389 -22.62 6.96 24.40
C ALA A 389 -22.37 7.47 22.98
N ILE A 390 -23.03 6.88 21.98
CA ILE A 390 -22.93 7.30 20.57
C ILE A 390 -24.22 8.01 20.17
N GLU A 391 -24.09 9.20 19.59
CA GLU A 391 -25.17 9.99 19.00
C GLU A 391 -24.74 10.44 17.59
N GLY A 392 -25.32 9.82 16.57
CA GLY A 392 -24.94 10.04 15.17
C GLY A 392 -23.45 9.72 14.96
N ASN A 393 -22.69 10.72 14.53
CA ASN A 393 -21.24 10.61 14.31
C ASN A 393 -20.40 11.12 15.51
N THR A 394 -21.01 11.31 16.69
CA THR A 394 -20.33 11.78 17.89
C THR A 394 -20.40 10.75 19.00
N ALA A 395 -19.27 10.44 19.61
CA ALA A 395 -19.20 9.66 20.83
C ALA A 395 -18.89 10.56 22.03
N VAL A 396 -19.68 10.42 23.09
CA VAL A 396 -19.51 11.10 24.38
C VAL A 396 -18.89 10.11 25.35
N VAL A 397 -17.66 10.38 25.78
CA VAL A 397 -16.87 9.52 26.65
C VAL A 397 -16.82 10.14 28.03
N GLN A 398 -17.39 9.48 29.03
CA GLN A 398 -17.25 9.86 30.43
C GLN A 398 -16.18 8.99 31.07
N GLY A 399 -15.14 9.61 31.62
CA GLY A 399 -14.06 8.88 32.26
C GLY A 399 -14.53 8.14 33.52
N VAL A 400 -14.07 6.90 33.69
CA VAL A 400 -14.34 6.04 34.84
C VAL A 400 -13.08 5.81 35.68
N PRO A 401 -13.18 5.51 36.98
CA PRO A 401 -11.99 5.34 37.84
C PRO A 401 -11.01 4.27 37.36
N ALA A 402 -11.52 3.17 36.81
CA ALA A 402 -10.74 2.09 36.24
C ALA A 402 -11.57 1.32 35.21
N LEU A 403 -10.90 0.70 34.23
CA LEU A 403 -11.50 -0.31 33.36
C LEU A 403 -11.36 -1.69 33.98
N SER A 404 -12.20 -2.64 33.56
CA SER A 404 -12.12 -4.05 33.96
C SER A 404 -11.71 -4.91 32.77
N GLY A 405 -10.66 -5.71 32.95
CA GLY A 405 -10.17 -6.62 31.92
C GLY A 405 -11.24 -7.63 31.50
N ALA A 406 -11.35 -7.85 30.19
CA ALA A 406 -12.30 -8.78 29.60
C ALA A 406 -11.78 -9.32 28.25
N LYS A 407 -12.52 -10.27 27.66
CA LYS A 407 -12.30 -10.69 26.27
C LYS A 407 -12.97 -9.71 25.31
N VAL A 408 -12.20 -9.20 24.37
CA VAL A 408 -12.62 -8.23 23.34
C VAL A 408 -12.12 -8.64 21.95
N MET A 409 -12.72 -8.09 20.89
CA MET A 409 -12.39 -8.43 19.50
C MET A 409 -11.90 -7.24 18.67
N ALA A 410 -10.73 -7.39 18.05
CA ALA A 410 -10.26 -6.43 17.07
C ALA A 410 -11.04 -6.54 15.74
N THR A 411 -11.31 -5.38 15.12
CA THR A 411 -12.10 -5.25 13.88
C THR A 411 -11.51 -4.25 12.88
N ASP A 412 -10.58 -3.39 13.31
CA ASP A 412 -9.96 -2.32 12.53
C ASP A 412 -8.45 -2.31 12.76
N LEU A 413 -7.66 -2.06 11.72
CA LEU A 413 -6.20 -2.12 11.80
C LEU A 413 -5.56 -1.01 12.66
N ARG A 414 -6.18 0.17 12.75
CA ARG A 414 -5.71 1.32 13.53
C ARG A 414 -6.53 1.49 14.80
N ALA A 415 -7.86 1.45 14.70
CA ALA A 415 -8.74 1.72 15.83
C ALA A 415 -8.67 0.62 16.90
N SER A 416 -8.37 -0.63 16.55
CA SER A 416 -8.23 -1.70 17.56
C SER A 416 -7.00 -1.57 18.46
N ALA A 417 -6.06 -0.65 18.16
CA ALA A 417 -5.00 -0.28 19.11
C ALA A 417 -5.57 0.36 20.38
N SER A 418 -6.76 0.97 20.32
CA SER A 418 -7.48 1.46 21.50
C SER A 418 -7.77 0.36 22.52
N LEU A 419 -8.04 -0.87 22.08
CA LEU A 419 -8.31 -2.01 22.95
C LEU A 419 -7.04 -2.45 23.70
N VAL A 420 -5.88 -2.34 23.05
CA VAL A 420 -4.59 -2.59 23.68
C VAL A 420 -4.32 -1.51 24.73
N ILE A 421 -4.51 -0.23 24.38
CA ILE A 421 -4.35 0.90 25.33
C ILE A 421 -5.27 0.73 26.54
N ALA A 422 -6.55 0.43 26.30
CA ALA A 422 -7.53 0.17 27.35
C ALA A 422 -7.12 -1.02 28.24
N GLY A 423 -6.60 -2.10 27.64
CA GLY A 423 -6.07 -3.25 28.38
C GLY A 423 -4.88 -2.92 29.28
N LEU A 424 -4.01 -1.97 28.88
CA LEU A 424 -2.88 -1.51 29.72
C LEU A 424 -3.34 -0.78 30.99
N VAL A 425 -4.55 -0.23 31.00
CA VAL A 425 -5.13 0.55 32.11
C VAL A 425 -6.31 -0.15 32.78
N ALA A 426 -6.59 -1.40 32.41
CA ALA A 426 -7.66 -2.20 32.98
C ALA A 426 -7.16 -3.05 34.15
N SER A 427 -8.00 -3.25 35.17
CA SER A 427 -7.73 -4.19 36.25
C SER A 427 -7.97 -5.63 35.77
N GLY A 428 -7.03 -6.54 36.05
CA GLY A 428 -7.13 -7.94 35.66
C GLY A 428 -6.55 -8.20 34.27
N GLU A 429 -7.08 -9.21 33.59
CA GLU A 429 -6.57 -9.66 32.28
C GLU A 429 -7.49 -9.21 31.14
N THR A 430 -6.91 -8.63 30.09
CA THR A 430 -7.60 -8.33 28.84
C THR A 430 -7.09 -9.24 27.74
N ILE A 431 -7.99 -9.97 27.08
CA ILE A 431 -7.65 -10.83 25.94
C ILE A 431 -8.22 -10.18 24.68
N VAL A 432 -7.34 -9.79 23.76
CA VAL A 432 -7.72 -9.19 22.47
C VAL A 432 -7.64 -10.25 21.38
N ASP A 433 -8.80 -10.67 20.86
CA ASP A 433 -8.91 -11.62 19.75
C ASP A 433 -8.79 -10.92 18.37
N ARG A 434 -8.55 -11.72 17.32
CA ARG A 434 -8.47 -11.27 15.91
C ARG A 434 -7.35 -10.23 15.64
N ILE A 435 -6.23 -10.39 16.34
CA ILE A 435 -5.05 -9.52 16.25
C ILE A 435 -4.44 -9.37 14.85
N TYR A 436 -4.81 -10.22 13.88
CA TYR A 436 -4.43 -10.05 12.47
C TYR A 436 -4.91 -8.71 11.88
N HIS A 437 -5.91 -8.05 12.47
CA HIS A 437 -6.24 -6.67 12.12
C HIS A 437 -5.11 -5.72 12.56
N LEU A 438 -4.67 -5.82 13.81
CA LEU A 438 -3.62 -4.97 14.39
C LEU A 438 -2.27 -5.17 13.69
N ASP A 439 -1.93 -6.41 13.32
CA ASP A 439 -0.69 -6.77 12.60
C ASP A 439 -0.57 -6.10 11.22
N ARG A 440 -1.68 -5.62 10.65
CA ARG A 440 -1.66 -4.84 9.41
C ARG A 440 -1.32 -3.37 9.63
N GLY A 441 -1.47 -2.88 10.86
CA GLY A 441 -1.31 -1.47 11.21
C GLY A 441 -0.12 -1.19 12.14
N TYR A 442 0.42 -2.19 12.83
CA TYR A 442 1.50 -2.00 13.80
C TYR A 442 2.52 -3.12 13.71
N ASP A 443 3.79 -2.77 13.72
CA ASP A 443 4.89 -3.73 13.69
C ASP A 443 5.24 -4.18 15.12
N ARG A 444 4.80 -5.38 15.48
CA ARG A 444 5.13 -6.06 16.76
C ARG A 444 4.85 -5.18 17.97
N MET A 445 3.65 -4.60 18.03
CA MET A 445 3.23 -3.67 19.08
C MET A 445 3.45 -4.25 20.48
N GLU A 446 3.20 -5.55 20.67
CA GLU A 446 3.40 -6.26 21.93
C GLU A 446 4.87 -6.25 22.38
N GLN A 447 5.82 -6.46 21.46
CA GLN A 447 7.24 -6.44 21.78
C GLN A 447 7.71 -5.04 22.15
N ARG A 448 7.24 -4.03 21.41
CA ARG A 448 7.58 -2.62 21.68
C ARG A 448 7.03 -2.17 23.03
N LEU A 449 5.79 -2.54 23.36
CA LEU A 449 5.18 -2.23 24.66
C LEU A 449 5.84 -3.00 25.81
N ALA A 450 6.20 -4.27 25.61
CA ALA A 450 6.87 -5.07 26.63
C ALA A 450 8.23 -4.46 27.04
N VAL A 451 8.99 -3.91 26.08
CA VAL A 451 10.24 -3.18 26.34
C VAL A 451 10.01 -1.92 27.19
N LEU A 452 8.81 -1.32 27.13
CA LEU A 452 8.41 -0.19 27.97
C LEU A 452 7.87 -0.62 29.34
N GLY A 453 7.90 -1.92 29.67
CA GLY A 453 7.44 -2.46 30.95
C GLY A 453 5.98 -2.90 30.98
N ALA A 454 5.27 -2.90 29.85
CA ALA A 454 3.92 -3.45 29.77
C ALA A 454 3.92 -4.96 30.02
N ARG A 455 2.96 -5.44 30.82
CA ARG A 455 2.68 -6.89 30.97
C ARG A 455 1.76 -7.33 29.84
N ILE A 456 2.36 -7.68 28.72
CA ILE A 456 1.65 -8.06 27.49
C ILE A 456 2.38 -9.24 26.84
N GLU A 457 1.63 -10.20 26.33
CA GLU A 457 2.16 -11.34 25.59
C GLU A 457 1.24 -11.71 24.42
N ARG A 458 1.84 -12.28 23.37
CA ARG A 458 1.11 -12.89 22.26
C ARG A 458 0.98 -14.39 22.53
N VAL A 459 -0.25 -14.83 22.72
CA VAL A 459 -0.60 -16.25 22.90
C VAL A 459 -1.07 -16.83 21.56
N LYS A 460 -0.77 -18.11 21.29
CA LYS A 460 -1.09 -18.80 20.03
C LYS A 460 -2.44 -19.49 20.06
#